data_AF-A0A455ANY2-F1
#
_entry.id   AF-A0A455ANY2-F1
#
_cell.length_a   1.000
_cell.length_b   1.000
_cell.length_c   1.000
_cell.angle_alpha   90.00
_cell.angle_beta   90.00
_cell.angle_gamma   90.00
#
_symmetry.space_group_name_H-M   'P 1'
#
loop_
_entity.id
_entity.type
_entity.pdbx_description
1 polymer ?
#
loop_
_entity_poly.entity_id
_entity_poly.type
_entity_poly.pdbx_seq_one_letter_code
_entity_poly.pdbx_strand_id
1 'polypeptide(L)'
;MGRLAGGLRTKFCALVSILPTGNDTSIALKEDHPSPLDANSLRLLIKIWSRETALKFLAVMSAETPITLNVNPQDLQVQTFTVEKLLEPLIIQVTTLVNCPQNPSNRKKGRSKRARVLLASVEEATWNLLDKGEKIAEEATVLKEELTGALEEVRKESEALKVSAERFADDPCYLPKREAVVQAARALLAAVTRLLILADMIDVMCLLQHVSAFQRTFESLKNVSNKSDLQKTYQKLGKELENLDYLAFKRQQDLKSPNQRDEIAGARASLKENSPILHSVCSACLEHSDVASLKASKDTVCEEIQNALNVISNASQGIQNVLVPPEPQAATLASALDELENLIVLDPLTVTEEETRPSLEKRLEAIISGAALLADSSCTRDFHRERIIAECNAIRQALQDLLSEYMNNTGKKERSNTLNIAIENMCKKTRDLRRQLRKAIIDHVSDSFLDTTVPLLVLIEAAKNGREKEIKEYAAIFREHTSRLVEAMYPSV
;
A
#
# COMPACT_ATOMS: atom_id res chain seq x y z
N MET A 1 -15.29 -11.52 -38.08
CA MET A 1 -14.55 -12.63 -37.44
C MET A 1 -14.27 -12.28 -35.98
N GLY A 2 -15.24 -12.51 -35.09
CA GLY A 2 -15.18 -12.11 -33.67
C GLY A 2 -15.18 -13.31 -32.73
N ARG A 3 -14.06 -14.04 -32.64
CA ARG A 3 -13.85 -15.12 -31.66
C ARG A 3 -12.37 -15.31 -31.34
N LEU A 4 -11.68 -14.29 -30.81
CA LEU A 4 -10.33 -14.44 -30.23
C LEU A 4 -10.05 -13.46 -29.06
N ALA A 5 -11.06 -12.69 -28.61
CA ALA A 5 -10.96 -11.72 -27.53
C ALA A 5 -11.76 -12.13 -26.27
N GLY A 6 -11.93 -13.44 -26.07
CA GLY A 6 -12.36 -14.00 -24.79
C GLY A 6 -11.12 -14.09 -23.90
N GLY A 7 -10.66 -12.91 -23.46
CA GLY A 7 -9.41 -12.72 -22.75
C GLY A 7 -9.28 -13.65 -21.55
N LEU A 8 -8.02 -13.99 -21.27
CA LEU A 8 -7.55 -14.54 -20.01
C LEU A 8 -8.36 -13.90 -18.86
N ARG A 9 -9.39 -14.60 -18.40
CA ARG A 9 -9.89 -14.40 -17.04
C ARG A 9 -8.65 -14.60 -16.18
N THR A 10 -8.24 -13.57 -15.43
CA THR A 10 -7.20 -13.67 -14.39
C THR A 10 -7.23 -15.07 -13.81
N LYS A 11 -6.21 -15.87 -14.11
CA LYS A 11 -6.30 -17.34 -14.00
C LYS A 11 -6.51 -17.75 -12.54
N PHE A 12 -6.16 -16.85 -11.62
CA PHE A 12 -6.45 -16.91 -10.20
C PHE A 12 -7.93 -16.70 -9.81
N CYS A 13 -8.71 -15.87 -10.53
CA CYS A 13 -10.15 -15.70 -10.27
C CYS A 13 -10.99 -16.95 -10.60
N ALA A 14 -10.49 -17.87 -11.43
CA ALA A 14 -11.15 -19.16 -11.68
C ALA A 14 -10.87 -20.18 -10.56
N LEU A 15 -9.73 -20.05 -9.87
CA LEU A 15 -9.40 -20.78 -8.64
C LEU A 15 -10.24 -20.30 -7.44
N VAL A 16 -10.74 -19.05 -7.43
CA VAL A 16 -11.64 -18.54 -6.39
C VAL A 16 -12.97 -19.31 -6.30
N SER A 17 -13.43 -19.92 -7.39
CA SER A 17 -14.69 -20.68 -7.41
C SER A 17 -14.58 -22.09 -6.78
N ILE A 18 -13.52 -22.37 -6.01
CA ILE A 18 -13.14 -23.72 -5.54
C ILE A 18 -13.65 -24.05 -4.14
N LEU A 19 -13.94 -23.05 -3.31
CA LEU A 19 -14.36 -23.29 -1.94
C LEU A 19 -15.86 -23.12 -1.82
N PRO A 20 -16.56 -24.08 -1.18
CA PRO A 20 -17.99 -23.94 -0.96
C PRO A 20 -18.24 -22.65 -0.19
N THR A 21 -19.05 -21.75 -0.76
CA THR A 21 -19.75 -20.73 0.02
C THR A 21 -20.52 -21.51 1.09
N GLY A 22 -20.10 -21.41 2.34
CA GLY A 22 -20.54 -22.27 3.43
C GLY A 22 -22.02 -22.12 3.80
N ASN A 23 -22.93 -22.51 2.92
CA ASN A 23 -24.37 -22.38 3.14
C ASN A 23 -25.16 -23.69 3.06
N ASP A 24 -24.62 -24.79 2.53
CA ASP A 24 -25.42 -26.01 2.31
C ASP A 24 -24.91 -27.27 3.05
N THR A 25 -24.47 -27.12 4.30
CA THR A 25 -24.54 -28.22 5.27
C THR A 25 -24.83 -27.70 6.67
N SER A 26 -26.10 -27.39 6.94
CA SER A 26 -26.62 -27.38 8.32
C SER A 26 -26.54 -28.80 8.90
N ILE A 27 -25.37 -29.20 9.37
CA ILE A 27 -25.25 -30.30 10.33
C ILE A 27 -25.37 -29.64 11.70
N ALA A 28 -26.56 -29.73 12.30
CA ALA A 28 -26.79 -29.37 13.68
C ALA A 28 -25.85 -30.18 14.59
N LEU A 29 -24.69 -29.60 14.91
CA LEU A 29 -23.77 -30.09 15.93
C LEU A 29 -24.10 -29.36 17.23
N LYS A 30 -24.74 -30.11 18.13
CA LYS A 30 -24.99 -29.72 19.51
C LYS A 30 -23.63 -29.46 20.21
N GLU A 31 -23.61 -28.38 20.96
CA GLU A 31 -22.50 -27.70 21.62
C GLU A 31 -21.49 -28.62 22.31
N ASP A 32 -20.21 -28.43 21.95
CA ASP A 32 -19.04 -28.46 22.85
C ASP A 32 -17.89 -27.80 22.07
N HIS A 33 -17.70 -26.49 22.28
CA HIS A 33 -16.73 -25.66 21.56
C HIS A 33 -15.29 -25.95 21.97
N PRO A 34 -14.36 -26.29 21.05
CA PRO A 34 -13.02 -25.74 21.08
C PRO A 34 -13.04 -24.38 20.39
N SER A 35 -12.48 -23.36 21.03
CA SER A 35 -12.40 -22.00 20.50
C SER A 35 -11.84 -22.01 19.07
N PRO A 36 -12.44 -21.29 18.11
CA PRO A 36 -11.85 -21.13 16.78
C PRO A 36 -10.47 -20.48 16.93
N LEU A 37 -9.48 -20.95 16.17
CA LEU A 37 -8.18 -20.28 16.04
C LEU A 37 -8.46 -18.81 15.67
N ASP A 38 -7.92 -17.88 16.44
CA ASP A 38 -8.12 -16.46 16.13
C ASP A 38 -7.44 -16.10 14.79
N ALA A 39 -7.94 -15.04 14.14
CA ALA A 39 -7.44 -14.60 12.84
C ALA A 39 -5.93 -14.27 12.87
N ASN A 40 -5.38 -13.91 14.03
CA ASN A 40 -3.96 -13.60 14.20
C ASN A 40 -3.09 -14.86 14.20
N SER A 41 -3.57 -15.95 14.80
CA SER A 41 -2.91 -17.25 14.82
C SER A 41 -2.89 -17.89 13.43
N LEU A 42 -3.99 -17.77 12.68
CA LEU A 42 -4.06 -18.20 11.28
C LEU A 42 -3.08 -17.41 10.41
N ARG A 43 -3.00 -16.09 10.58
CA ARG A 43 -2.03 -15.24 9.87
C ARG A 43 -0.58 -15.57 10.21
N LEU A 44 -0.29 -15.92 11.46
CA LEU A 44 1.04 -16.32 11.89
C LEU A 44 1.45 -17.66 11.26
N LEU A 45 0.54 -18.63 11.20
CA LEU A 45 0.77 -19.91 10.54
C LEU A 45 1.01 -19.76 9.03
N ILE A 46 0.23 -18.90 8.36
CA ILE A 46 0.45 -18.55 6.95
C ILE A 46 1.85 -17.95 6.76
N LYS A 47 2.26 -17.00 7.62
CA LYS A 47 3.59 -16.38 7.54
C LYS A 47 4.74 -17.39 7.75
N ILE A 48 4.62 -18.27 8.74
CA ILE A 48 5.64 -19.28 9.06
C ILE A 48 5.81 -20.25 7.87
N TRP A 49 4.71 -20.76 7.33
CA TRP A 49 4.75 -21.72 6.22
C TRP A 49 5.14 -21.10 4.88
N SER A 50 4.76 -19.84 4.63
CA SER A 50 5.23 -19.08 3.46
C SER A 50 6.76 -18.92 3.46
N ARG A 51 7.36 -18.65 4.63
CA ARG A 51 8.81 -18.44 4.79
C ARG A 51 9.65 -19.71 4.61
N GLU A 52 9.18 -20.86 5.11
CA GLU A 52 9.88 -22.15 4.90
C GLU A 52 9.84 -22.61 3.44
N THR A 53 8.75 -22.30 2.72
CA THR A 53 8.54 -22.64 1.31
C THR A 53 9.39 -21.75 0.40
N ALA A 54 9.49 -20.46 0.73
CA ALA A 54 10.29 -19.45 0.04
C ALA A 54 11.76 -19.86 -0.13
N LEU A 55 12.37 -20.40 0.93
CA LEU A 55 13.77 -20.82 0.93
C LEU A 55 14.07 -21.98 -0.02
N LYS A 56 13.10 -22.88 -0.26
CA LYS A 56 13.23 -23.99 -1.22
C LYS A 56 13.03 -23.54 -2.67
N PHE A 57 12.30 -22.45 -2.89
CA PHE A 57 11.95 -21.93 -4.21
C PHE A 57 13.11 -21.20 -4.90
N LEU A 58 13.93 -20.48 -4.14
CA LEU A 58 15.04 -19.67 -4.64
C LEU A 58 16.18 -20.48 -5.26
N ALA A 59 16.34 -21.74 -4.87
CA ALA A 59 17.31 -22.65 -5.46
C ALA A 59 16.98 -23.02 -6.92
N VAL A 60 15.73 -22.86 -7.36
CA VAL A 60 15.24 -23.33 -8.67
C VAL A 60 15.18 -22.19 -9.70
N MET A 61 14.83 -20.96 -9.30
CA MET A 61 14.60 -19.85 -10.23
C MET A 61 15.86 -19.22 -10.85
N SER A 62 17.06 -19.45 -10.30
CA SER A 62 18.29 -18.78 -10.77
C SER A 62 18.81 -19.29 -12.13
N ALA A 63 18.13 -20.23 -12.79
CA ALA A 63 18.64 -20.92 -13.97
C ALA A 63 18.06 -20.44 -15.32
N GLU A 64 16.78 -20.07 -15.44
CA GLU A 64 16.16 -19.95 -16.78
C GLU A 64 14.98 -18.93 -16.79
N THR A 65 15.15 -17.71 -17.31
CA THR A 65 14.07 -16.91 -17.98
C THR A 65 14.59 -15.55 -18.53
N PRO A 66 14.05 -15.05 -19.67
CA PRO A 66 14.47 -13.78 -20.30
C PRO A 66 13.77 -12.51 -19.73
N ILE A 67 12.96 -12.62 -18.67
CA ILE A 67 12.39 -11.48 -17.93
C ILE A 67 12.85 -11.62 -16.48
N THR A 68 13.74 -10.73 -16.04
CA THR A 68 14.30 -10.76 -14.69
C THR A 68 13.26 -10.26 -13.69
N LEU A 69 12.61 -11.19 -12.98
CA LEU A 69 11.82 -10.88 -11.79
C LEU A 69 12.76 -10.43 -10.67
N ASN A 70 12.63 -9.18 -10.22
CA ASN A 70 13.48 -8.62 -9.17
C ASN A 70 12.82 -8.83 -7.79
N VAL A 71 12.56 -10.09 -7.45
CA VAL A 71 11.88 -10.47 -6.20
C VAL A 71 12.92 -10.73 -5.12
N ASN A 72 12.81 -10.00 -3.99
CA ASN A 72 13.69 -10.21 -2.84
C ASN A 72 13.33 -11.54 -2.14
N PRO A 73 14.29 -12.46 -1.98
CA PRO A 73 14.09 -13.79 -1.38
C PRO A 73 13.49 -13.82 0.03
N GLN A 74 13.58 -12.72 0.78
CA GLN A 74 13.07 -12.63 2.16
C GLN A 74 11.60 -12.17 2.26
N ASP A 75 10.99 -11.76 1.13
CA ASP A 75 9.67 -11.12 1.06
C ASP A 75 8.55 -11.98 0.46
N LEU A 76 8.77 -13.29 0.33
CA LEU A 76 7.75 -14.29 -0.08
C LEU A 76 6.70 -14.51 1.03
N GLN A 77 6.07 -13.43 1.48
CA GLN A 77 4.85 -13.41 2.26
C GLN A 77 3.66 -13.44 1.29
N VAL A 78 2.54 -14.03 1.72
CA VAL A 78 1.28 -13.93 0.98
C VAL A 78 0.85 -12.46 0.87
N GLN A 79 1.04 -11.87 -0.31
CA GLN A 79 0.78 -10.44 -0.59
C GLN A 79 -0.65 -10.16 -1.06
N THR A 80 -1.41 -11.20 -1.43
CA THR A 80 -2.77 -11.06 -1.97
C THR A 80 -3.85 -11.67 -1.07
N PHE A 81 -5.01 -11.02 -1.06
CA PHE A 81 -6.20 -11.50 -0.36
C PHE A 81 -6.69 -12.83 -0.91
N THR A 82 -6.57 -13.03 -2.22
CA THR A 82 -7.05 -14.26 -2.85
C THR A 82 -6.24 -15.48 -2.43
N VAL A 83 -4.90 -15.40 -2.33
CA VAL A 83 -4.09 -16.50 -1.78
C VAL A 83 -4.47 -16.77 -0.31
N GLU A 84 -4.64 -15.73 0.51
CA GLU A 84 -5.03 -15.88 1.92
C GLU A 84 -6.38 -16.59 2.09
N LYS A 85 -7.40 -16.16 1.32
CA LYS A 85 -8.74 -16.77 1.34
C LYS A 85 -8.75 -18.23 0.87
N LEU A 86 -7.89 -18.58 -0.09
CA LEU A 86 -7.78 -19.96 -0.58
C LEU A 86 -7.08 -20.88 0.43
N LEU A 87 -6.12 -20.35 1.19
CA LEU A 87 -5.40 -21.12 2.22
C LEU A 87 -6.21 -21.29 3.51
N GLU A 88 -7.03 -20.31 3.89
CA GLU A 88 -7.77 -20.30 5.15
C GLU A 88 -8.56 -21.59 5.47
N PRO A 89 -9.44 -22.12 4.60
CA PRO A 89 -10.19 -23.34 4.91
C PRO A 89 -9.31 -24.58 4.98
N LEU A 90 -8.25 -24.67 4.15
CA LEU A 90 -7.29 -25.77 4.21
C LEU A 90 -6.53 -25.76 5.53
N ILE A 91 -6.12 -24.58 6.01
CA ILE A 91 -5.47 -24.41 7.32
C ILE A 91 -6.42 -24.81 8.44
N ILE A 92 -7.68 -24.37 8.41
CA ILE A 92 -8.68 -24.72 9.42
C ILE A 92 -8.91 -26.24 9.45
N GLN A 93 -9.08 -26.87 8.30
CA GLN A 93 -9.32 -28.32 8.18
C GLN A 93 -8.12 -29.14 8.66
N VAL A 94 -6.91 -28.78 8.21
CA VAL A 94 -5.65 -29.43 8.64
C VAL A 94 -5.43 -29.24 10.13
N THR A 95 -5.61 -28.03 10.66
CA THR A 95 -5.38 -27.75 12.09
C THR A 95 -6.42 -28.43 12.97
N THR A 96 -7.68 -28.51 12.52
CA THR A 96 -8.75 -29.25 13.22
C THR A 96 -8.47 -30.76 13.26
N LEU A 97 -7.90 -31.30 12.19
CA LEU A 97 -7.50 -32.69 12.13
C LEU A 97 -6.32 -32.99 13.09
N VAL A 98 -5.43 -32.02 13.29
CA VAL A 98 -4.27 -32.10 14.20
C VAL A 98 -4.62 -31.87 15.69
N ASN A 99 -5.59 -31.00 15.99
CA ASN A 99 -5.94 -30.56 17.35
C ASN A 99 -6.91 -31.48 18.13
N CYS A 100 -6.90 -32.80 17.88
CA CYS A 100 -7.63 -33.74 18.74
C CYS A 100 -7.10 -33.68 20.20
N PRO A 101 -7.98 -33.60 21.22
CA PRO A 101 -7.58 -33.36 22.61
C PRO A 101 -6.57 -34.40 23.12
N GLN A 102 -5.58 -33.92 23.88
CA GLN A 102 -4.46 -34.71 24.41
C GLN A 102 -4.86 -35.75 25.46
N ASN A 103 -6.10 -35.69 25.97
CA ASN A 103 -6.57 -36.62 26.99
C ASN A 103 -7.19 -37.87 26.34
N PRO A 104 -6.56 -39.06 26.47
CA PRO A 104 -7.16 -40.30 26.01
C PRO A 104 -8.45 -40.54 26.80
N SER A 105 -9.61 -40.46 26.14
CA SER A 105 -10.87 -40.82 26.79
C SER A 105 -10.90 -42.33 27.04
N ASN A 106 -11.37 -42.76 28.21
CA ASN A 106 -11.53 -44.18 28.57
C ASN A 106 -12.63 -44.91 27.77
N ARG A 107 -13.14 -44.36 26.68
CA ARG A 107 -14.16 -45.00 25.83
C ARG A 107 -13.50 -45.97 24.85
N LYS A 108 -14.14 -47.14 24.66
CA LYS A 108 -13.65 -48.25 23.84
C LYS A 108 -13.16 -47.79 22.46
N LYS A 109 -11.97 -48.27 22.10
CA LYS A 109 -11.27 -48.10 20.82
C LYS A 109 -12.19 -48.41 19.64
N GLY A 110 -12.29 -47.47 18.71
CA GLY A 110 -13.06 -47.60 17.49
C GLY A 110 -12.75 -46.45 16.52
N ARG A 111 -12.95 -46.72 15.23
CA ARG A 111 -12.69 -45.84 14.09
C ARG A 111 -13.23 -44.43 14.31
N SER A 112 -12.43 -43.39 14.01
CA SER A 112 -12.89 -41.99 14.10
C SER A 112 -13.75 -41.61 12.89
N LYS A 113 -15.07 -41.47 13.08
CA LYS A 113 -15.99 -40.96 12.05
C LYS A 113 -15.65 -39.52 11.64
N ARG A 114 -15.16 -38.70 12.59
CA ARG A 114 -14.79 -37.29 12.38
C ARG A 114 -13.55 -37.16 11.49
N ALA A 115 -12.52 -38.00 11.69
CA ALA A 115 -11.30 -37.97 10.87
C ALA A 115 -11.60 -38.34 9.41
N ARG A 116 -12.48 -39.32 9.17
CA ARG A 116 -12.89 -39.74 7.82
C ARG A 116 -13.67 -38.65 7.07
N VAL A 117 -14.56 -37.94 7.76
CA VAL A 117 -15.33 -36.83 7.15
C VAL A 117 -14.41 -35.65 6.82
N LEU A 118 -13.47 -35.29 7.71
CA LEU A 118 -12.49 -34.24 7.45
C LEU A 118 -11.55 -34.61 6.30
N LEU A 119 -11.11 -35.86 6.24
CA LEU A 119 -10.27 -36.35 5.14
C LEU A 119 -10.99 -36.24 3.79
N ALA A 120 -12.24 -36.71 3.70
CA ALA A 120 -13.03 -36.61 2.47
C ALA A 120 -13.19 -35.15 2.01
N SER A 121 -13.40 -34.22 2.94
CA SER A 121 -13.49 -32.79 2.62
C SER A 121 -12.16 -32.21 2.12
N VAL A 122 -11.02 -32.62 2.70
CA VAL A 122 -9.68 -32.20 2.23
C VAL A 122 -9.39 -32.78 0.85
N GLU A 123 -9.71 -34.06 0.62
CA GLU A 123 -9.55 -34.73 -0.69
C GLU A 123 -10.39 -34.06 -1.79
N GLU A 124 -11.63 -33.69 -1.50
CA GLU A 124 -12.48 -32.98 -2.45
C GLU A 124 -11.91 -31.58 -2.78
N ALA A 125 -11.44 -30.84 -1.77
CA ALA A 125 -10.83 -29.53 -1.95
C ALA A 125 -9.52 -29.60 -2.75
N THR A 126 -8.64 -30.57 -2.45
CA THR A 126 -7.39 -30.75 -3.20
C THR A 126 -7.63 -31.24 -4.62
N TRP A 127 -8.61 -32.12 -4.83
CA TRP A 127 -8.97 -32.59 -6.17
C TRP A 127 -9.51 -31.45 -7.04
N ASN A 128 -10.41 -30.62 -6.51
CA ASN A 128 -10.93 -29.44 -7.23
C ASN A 128 -9.81 -28.44 -7.57
N LEU A 129 -8.83 -28.28 -6.67
CA LEU A 129 -7.64 -27.46 -6.90
C LEU A 129 -6.78 -28.02 -8.04
N LEU A 130 -6.53 -29.32 -8.06
CA LEU A 130 -5.76 -30.00 -9.10
C LEU A 130 -6.45 -29.95 -10.46
N ASP A 131 -7.73 -30.32 -10.55
CA ASP A 131 -8.49 -30.34 -11.82
C ASP A 131 -8.50 -28.97 -12.51
N LYS A 132 -8.71 -27.89 -11.74
CA LYS A 132 -8.66 -26.53 -12.28
C LYS A 132 -7.23 -26.07 -12.55
N GLY A 133 -6.29 -26.43 -11.68
CA GLY A 133 -4.87 -26.11 -11.86
C GLY A 133 -4.30 -26.69 -13.15
N GLU A 134 -4.66 -27.93 -13.49
CA GLU A 134 -4.24 -28.60 -14.73
C GLU A 134 -4.77 -27.88 -15.97
N LYS A 135 -6.05 -27.52 -15.98
CA LYS A 135 -6.65 -26.72 -17.07
C LYS A 135 -5.92 -25.39 -17.25
N ILE A 136 -5.56 -24.74 -16.14
CA ILE A 136 -4.80 -23.48 -16.15
C ILE A 136 -3.38 -23.69 -16.71
N ALA A 137 -2.73 -24.80 -16.35
CA ALA A 137 -1.40 -25.16 -16.80
C ALA A 137 -1.34 -25.52 -18.29
N GLU A 138 -2.38 -26.15 -18.83
CA GLU A 138 -2.50 -26.42 -20.27
C GLU A 138 -2.49 -25.11 -21.08
N GLU A 139 -3.20 -24.10 -20.58
CA GLU A 139 -3.31 -22.78 -21.20
C GLU A 139 -2.14 -21.84 -20.86
N ALA A 140 -1.21 -22.23 -19.98
CA ALA A 140 -0.12 -21.37 -19.53
C ALA A 140 0.95 -21.23 -20.62
N THR A 141 1.26 -19.98 -20.99
CA THR A 141 2.33 -19.65 -21.95
C THR A 141 3.66 -19.34 -21.27
N VAL A 142 3.66 -19.21 -19.94
CA VAL A 142 4.79 -18.80 -19.11
C VAL A 142 4.78 -19.68 -17.85
N LEU A 143 5.97 -20.13 -17.41
CA LEU A 143 6.18 -20.98 -16.23
C LEU A 143 5.33 -22.27 -16.21
N LYS A 144 5.12 -22.86 -17.39
CA LYS A 144 4.27 -24.05 -17.55
C LYS A 144 4.86 -25.27 -16.85
N GLU A 145 6.17 -25.46 -16.93
CA GLU A 145 6.86 -26.62 -16.34
C GLU A 145 6.84 -26.53 -14.81
N GLU A 146 7.06 -25.34 -14.26
CA GLU A 146 7.03 -25.05 -12.84
C GLU A 146 5.62 -25.22 -12.28
N LEU A 147 4.60 -24.76 -13.01
CA LEU A 147 3.20 -24.92 -12.61
C LEU A 147 2.79 -26.39 -12.62
N THR A 148 3.21 -27.13 -13.65
CA THR A 148 2.96 -28.58 -13.75
C THR A 148 3.68 -29.33 -12.62
N GLY A 149 4.93 -28.98 -12.33
CA GLY A 149 5.70 -29.56 -11.22
C GLY A 149 5.05 -29.30 -9.85
N ALA A 150 4.56 -28.08 -9.61
CA ALA A 150 3.85 -27.75 -8.38
C ALA A 150 2.52 -28.52 -8.23
N LEU A 151 1.81 -28.78 -9.32
CA LEU A 151 0.60 -29.62 -9.32
C LEU A 151 0.94 -31.08 -8.98
N GLU A 152 2.02 -31.63 -9.54
CA GLU A 152 2.48 -32.98 -9.19
C GLU A 152 2.93 -33.09 -7.73
N GLU A 153 3.58 -32.06 -7.18
CA GLU A 153 3.91 -31.99 -5.76
C GLU A 153 2.63 -32.02 -4.89
N VAL A 154 1.61 -31.22 -5.22
CA VAL A 154 0.33 -31.23 -4.49
C VAL A 154 -0.34 -32.60 -4.57
N ARG A 155 -0.34 -33.25 -5.74
CA ARG A 155 -0.88 -34.61 -5.92
C ARG A 155 -0.17 -35.62 -5.04
N LYS A 156 1.17 -35.61 -5.04
CA LYS A 156 2.00 -36.51 -4.24
C LYS A 156 1.73 -36.34 -2.74
N GLU A 157 1.72 -35.10 -2.25
CA GLU A 157 1.49 -34.84 -0.83
C GLU A 157 0.03 -35.11 -0.41
N SER A 158 -0.93 -34.93 -1.31
CA SER A 158 -2.35 -35.29 -1.08
C SER A 158 -2.50 -36.81 -0.88
N GLU A 159 -1.84 -37.63 -1.70
CA GLU A 159 -1.88 -39.09 -1.55
C GLU A 159 -1.17 -39.54 -0.25
N ALA A 160 -0.06 -38.91 0.10
CA ALA A 160 0.64 -39.18 1.36
C ALA A 160 -0.22 -38.85 2.60
N LEU A 161 -0.98 -37.75 2.55
CA LEU A 161 -1.94 -37.39 3.59
C LEU A 161 -3.07 -38.42 3.69
N LYS A 162 -3.64 -38.84 2.56
CA LYS A 162 -4.67 -39.87 2.52
C LYS A 162 -4.24 -41.16 3.23
N VAL A 163 -3.11 -41.73 2.81
CA VAL A 163 -2.58 -42.96 3.40
C VAL A 163 -2.33 -42.81 4.90
N SER A 164 -1.78 -41.68 5.32
CA SER A 164 -1.50 -41.40 6.74
C SER A 164 -2.80 -41.23 7.54
N ALA A 165 -3.78 -40.52 6.98
CA ALA A 165 -5.04 -40.20 7.63
C ALA A 165 -5.96 -41.41 7.75
N GLU A 166 -5.98 -42.32 6.78
CA GLU A 166 -6.66 -43.62 6.87
C GLU A 166 -6.09 -44.47 8.00
N ARG A 167 -4.75 -44.59 8.06
CA ARG A 167 -4.05 -45.32 9.14
C ARG A 167 -4.35 -44.73 10.52
N PHE A 168 -4.40 -43.41 10.64
CA PHE A 168 -4.78 -42.72 11.85
C PHE A 168 -6.27 -42.90 12.21
N ALA A 169 -7.17 -42.85 11.23
CA ALA A 169 -8.61 -43.00 11.45
C ALA A 169 -8.95 -44.38 12.02
N ASP A 170 -8.16 -45.40 11.71
CA ASP A 170 -8.30 -46.75 12.24
C ASP A 170 -7.74 -46.91 13.66
N ASP A 171 -6.80 -46.06 14.10
CA ASP A 171 -6.20 -46.10 15.44
C ASP A 171 -5.77 -44.69 15.94
N PRO A 172 -6.73 -43.83 16.33
CA PRO A 172 -6.47 -42.42 16.62
C PRO A 172 -5.65 -42.14 17.89
N CYS A 173 -5.49 -43.14 18.76
CA CYS A 173 -4.78 -43.01 20.02
C CYS A 173 -3.28 -43.35 19.92
N TYR A 174 -2.82 -43.81 18.76
CA TYR A 174 -1.42 -44.15 18.53
C TYR A 174 -0.63 -42.92 18.08
N LEU A 175 0.21 -42.40 18.98
CA LEU A 175 0.94 -41.14 18.79
C LEU A 175 1.76 -41.08 17.49
N PRO A 176 2.52 -42.12 17.08
CA PRO A 176 3.27 -42.04 15.83
C PRO A 176 2.40 -41.91 14.57
N LYS A 177 1.18 -42.48 14.56
CA LYS A 177 0.23 -42.28 13.45
C LYS A 177 -0.29 -40.85 13.43
N ARG A 178 -0.52 -40.24 14.60
CA ARG A 178 -0.90 -38.83 14.72
C ARG A 178 0.20 -37.92 14.17
N GLU A 179 1.45 -38.14 14.58
CA GLU A 179 2.60 -37.36 14.09
C GLU A 179 2.79 -37.50 12.57
N ALA A 180 2.64 -38.71 12.02
CA ALA A 180 2.69 -38.94 10.58
C ALA A 180 1.64 -38.13 9.80
N VAL A 181 0.41 -38.06 10.31
CA VAL A 181 -0.65 -37.25 9.69
C VAL A 181 -0.39 -35.76 9.80
N VAL A 182 0.11 -35.29 10.96
CA VAL A 182 0.51 -33.89 11.13
C VAL A 182 1.58 -33.51 10.11
N GLN A 183 2.57 -34.37 9.90
CA GLN A 183 3.65 -34.12 8.97
C GLN A 183 3.16 -34.11 7.52
N ALA A 184 2.33 -35.08 7.13
CA ALA A 184 1.75 -35.13 5.79
C ALA A 184 0.83 -33.93 5.51
N ALA A 185 0.05 -33.49 6.49
CA ALA A 185 -0.85 -32.35 6.35
C ALA A 185 -0.09 -31.02 6.22
N ARG A 186 1.03 -30.87 6.95
CA ARG A 186 1.96 -29.74 6.78
C ARG A 186 2.61 -29.73 5.40
N ALA A 187 3.04 -30.89 4.91
CA ALA A 187 3.65 -31.02 3.59
C ALA A 187 2.67 -30.67 2.47
N LEU A 188 1.43 -31.16 2.53
CA LEU A 188 0.36 -30.81 1.59
C LEU A 188 0.12 -29.30 1.58
N LEU A 189 0.00 -28.68 2.74
CA LEU A 189 -0.25 -27.25 2.80
C LEU A 189 0.92 -26.41 2.26
N ALA A 190 2.17 -26.84 2.50
CA ALA A 190 3.34 -26.22 1.89
C ALA A 190 3.29 -26.32 0.35
N ALA A 191 2.93 -27.48 -0.19
CA ALA A 191 2.78 -27.69 -1.63
C ALA A 191 1.65 -26.81 -2.21
N VAL A 192 0.50 -26.72 -1.55
CA VAL A 192 -0.61 -25.86 -1.98
C VAL A 192 -0.23 -24.38 -1.91
N THR A 193 0.46 -23.96 -0.84
CA THR A 193 0.94 -22.58 -0.70
C THR A 193 1.91 -22.22 -1.82
N ARG A 194 2.83 -23.13 -2.16
CA ARG A 194 3.76 -22.97 -3.30
C ARG A 194 3.02 -22.82 -4.62
N LEU A 195 2.03 -23.68 -4.89
CA LEU A 195 1.21 -23.61 -6.10
C LEU A 195 0.50 -22.26 -6.21
N LEU A 196 -0.09 -21.77 -5.12
CA LEU A 196 -0.81 -20.49 -5.11
C LEU A 196 0.11 -19.27 -5.28
N ILE A 197 1.31 -19.30 -4.68
CA ILE A 197 2.33 -18.25 -4.89
C ILE A 197 2.80 -18.23 -6.35
N LEU A 198 3.03 -19.40 -6.94
CA LEU A 198 3.43 -19.51 -8.34
C LEU A 198 2.33 -18.99 -9.28
N ALA A 199 1.07 -19.29 -8.98
CA ALA A 199 -0.07 -18.76 -9.72
C ALA A 199 -0.17 -17.22 -9.61
N ASP A 200 0.05 -16.63 -8.42
CA ASP A 200 0.11 -15.18 -8.24
C ASP A 200 1.23 -14.56 -9.09
N MET A 201 2.40 -15.19 -9.13
CA MET A 201 3.54 -14.71 -9.91
C MET A 201 3.26 -14.75 -11.42
N ILE A 202 2.54 -15.76 -11.91
CA ILE A 202 2.10 -15.82 -13.32
C ILE A 202 1.16 -14.66 -13.65
N ASP A 203 0.23 -14.31 -12.76
CA ASP A 203 -0.66 -13.15 -12.95
C ASP A 203 0.15 -11.84 -12.98
N VAL A 204 1.17 -11.70 -12.13
CA VAL A 204 2.11 -10.56 -12.17
C VAL A 204 2.88 -10.51 -13.49
N MET A 205 3.42 -11.63 -13.96
CA MET A 205 4.13 -11.70 -15.26
C MET A 205 3.22 -11.32 -16.43
N CYS A 206 1.97 -11.76 -16.42
CA CYS A 206 0.98 -11.38 -17.42
C CYS A 206 0.76 -9.86 -17.43
N LEU A 207 0.60 -9.25 -16.26
CA LEU A 207 0.50 -7.79 -16.13
C LEU A 207 1.75 -7.09 -16.69
N LEU A 208 2.95 -7.56 -16.34
CA LEU A 208 4.22 -6.99 -16.83
C LEU A 208 4.37 -7.11 -18.36
N GLN A 209 3.89 -8.19 -18.96
CA GLN A 209 3.86 -8.32 -20.42
C GLN A 209 2.99 -7.23 -21.08
N HIS A 210 1.86 -6.88 -20.47
CA HIS A 210 1.01 -5.79 -20.93
C HIS A 210 1.68 -4.41 -20.71
N VAL A 211 2.40 -4.22 -19.61
CA VAL A 211 3.26 -3.04 -19.40
C VAL A 211 4.28 -2.92 -20.52
N SER A 212 5.03 -3.98 -20.85
CA SER A 212 6.03 -3.97 -21.93
C SER A 212 5.41 -3.82 -23.32
N ALA A 213 4.20 -4.33 -23.55
CA ALA A 213 3.48 -4.12 -24.82
C ALA A 213 3.10 -2.65 -24.99
N PHE A 214 2.49 -2.06 -23.95
CA PHE A 214 2.16 -0.64 -23.92
C PHE A 214 3.40 0.23 -24.11
N GLN A 215 4.50 -0.06 -23.39
CA GLN A 215 5.75 0.70 -23.49
C GLN A 215 6.33 0.70 -24.91
N ARG A 216 6.28 -0.44 -25.64
CA ARG A 216 6.72 -0.52 -27.04
C ARG A 216 5.87 0.33 -27.97
N THR A 217 4.54 0.31 -27.80
CA THR A 217 3.63 1.13 -28.62
C THR A 217 3.77 2.61 -28.27
N PHE A 218 3.97 2.94 -26.99
CA PHE A 218 4.27 4.29 -26.50
C PHE A 218 5.57 4.84 -27.11
N GLU A 219 6.65 4.06 -27.13
CA GLU A 219 7.92 4.47 -27.75
C GLU A 219 7.76 4.69 -29.26
N SER A 220 6.95 3.85 -29.93
CA SER A 220 6.59 4.09 -31.33
C SER A 220 5.79 5.38 -31.51
N LEU A 221 4.86 5.69 -30.61
CA LEU A 221 4.03 6.91 -30.66
C LEU A 221 4.89 8.17 -30.46
N LYS A 222 5.87 8.10 -29.56
CA LYS A 222 6.83 9.18 -29.31
C LYS A 222 7.63 9.53 -30.55
N ASN A 223 7.96 8.56 -31.40
CA ASN A 223 8.84 8.77 -32.56
C ASN A 223 8.09 8.90 -33.90
N VAL A 224 6.76 9.12 -33.88
CA VAL A 224 5.95 9.28 -35.09
C VAL A 224 6.35 10.52 -35.89
N SER A 225 6.37 10.39 -37.23
CA SER A 225 6.72 11.49 -38.16
C SER A 225 5.54 11.97 -39.04
N ASN A 226 4.35 11.37 -38.96
CA ASN A 226 3.20 11.78 -39.75
C ASN A 226 1.84 11.51 -39.05
N LYS A 227 0.80 12.23 -39.46
CA LYS A 227 -0.54 12.18 -38.83
C LYS A 227 -1.26 10.85 -39.00
N SER A 228 -1.08 10.16 -40.13
CA SER A 228 -1.70 8.84 -40.36
C SER A 228 -1.20 7.81 -39.35
N ASP A 229 0.13 7.76 -39.16
CA ASP A 229 0.76 6.82 -38.26
C ASP A 229 0.51 7.20 -36.79
N LEU A 230 0.38 8.49 -36.49
CA LEU A 230 -0.05 8.97 -35.18
C LEU A 230 -1.41 8.37 -34.81
N GLN A 231 -2.40 8.51 -35.70
CA GLN A 231 -3.75 8.02 -35.46
C GLN A 231 -3.79 6.50 -35.29
N LYS A 232 -3.10 5.75 -36.16
CA LYS A 232 -3.05 4.28 -36.08
C LYS A 232 -2.37 3.79 -34.80
N THR A 233 -1.23 4.39 -34.45
CA THR A 233 -0.46 4.02 -33.26
C THR A 233 -1.22 4.38 -31.98
N TYR A 234 -1.90 5.54 -31.96
CA TYR A 234 -2.71 5.95 -30.82
C TYR A 234 -3.93 5.05 -30.61
N GLN A 235 -4.62 4.64 -31.67
CA GLN A 235 -5.72 3.66 -31.56
C GLN A 235 -5.25 2.32 -30.99
N LYS A 236 -4.04 1.88 -31.36
CA LYS A 236 -3.43 0.68 -30.78
C LYS A 236 -3.09 0.91 -29.30
N LEU A 237 -2.48 2.05 -28.97
CA LEU A 237 -2.14 2.42 -27.59
C LEU A 237 -3.38 2.44 -26.69
N GLY A 238 -4.51 2.99 -27.16
CA GLY A 238 -5.77 3.00 -26.42
C GLY A 238 -6.27 1.60 -26.06
N LYS A 239 -6.22 0.64 -26.99
CA LYS A 239 -6.57 -0.76 -26.71
C LYS A 239 -5.62 -1.42 -25.71
N GLU A 240 -4.32 -1.13 -25.81
CA GLU A 240 -3.33 -1.64 -24.85
C GLU A 240 -3.53 -1.02 -23.46
N LEU A 241 -3.89 0.27 -23.40
CA LEU A 241 -4.21 0.97 -22.16
C LEU A 241 -5.42 0.37 -21.45
N GLU A 242 -6.51 0.09 -22.17
CA GLU A 242 -7.71 -0.52 -21.60
C GLU A 242 -7.40 -1.89 -20.96
N ASN A 243 -6.61 -2.71 -21.65
CA ASN A 243 -6.21 -4.03 -21.14
C ASN A 243 -5.28 -3.91 -19.92
N LEU A 244 -4.27 -3.03 -20.00
CA LEU A 244 -3.34 -2.78 -18.89
C LEU A 244 -4.08 -2.23 -17.67
N ASP A 245 -4.97 -1.26 -17.85
CA ASP A 245 -5.77 -0.67 -16.79
C ASP A 245 -6.64 -1.70 -16.08
N TYR A 246 -7.27 -2.60 -16.85
CA TYR A 246 -8.09 -3.67 -16.29
C TYR A 246 -7.28 -4.65 -15.43
N LEU A 247 -6.11 -5.08 -15.91
CA LEU A 247 -5.25 -5.99 -15.16
C LEU A 247 -4.66 -5.31 -13.91
N ALA A 248 -4.19 -4.07 -14.05
CA ALA A 248 -3.68 -3.28 -12.93
C ALA A 248 -4.77 -3.03 -11.88
N PHE A 249 -6.02 -2.77 -12.28
CA PHE A 249 -7.16 -2.63 -11.36
C PHE A 249 -7.43 -3.90 -10.55
N LYS A 250 -7.36 -5.07 -11.19
CA LYS A 250 -7.52 -6.34 -10.48
C LYS A 250 -6.41 -6.56 -9.47
N ARG A 251 -5.15 -6.32 -9.85
CA ARG A 251 -4.01 -6.40 -8.94
C ARG A 251 -4.18 -5.44 -7.75
N GLN A 252 -4.58 -4.20 -8.02
CA GLN A 252 -4.89 -3.19 -7.00
C GLN A 252 -5.96 -3.62 -6.00
N GLN A 253 -6.98 -4.38 -6.43
CA GLN A 253 -8.01 -4.86 -5.51
C GLN A 253 -7.56 -6.05 -4.67
N ASP A 254 -6.65 -6.86 -5.21
CA ASP A 254 -6.23 -8.11 -4.59
C ASP A 254 -5.02 -7.96 -3.64
N LEU A 255 -4.19 -6.94 -3.84
CA LEU A 255 -3.05 -6.65 -2.95
C LEU A 255 -3.49 -6.29 -1.54
N LYS A 256 -2.73 -6.74 -0.54
CA LYS A 256 -2.99 -6.48 0.89
C LYS A 256 -2.42 -5.14 1.38
N SER A 257 -1.30 -4.69 0.82
CA SER A 257 -0.63 -3.45 1.25
C SER A 257 -1.40 -2.22 0.76
N PRO A 258 -1.96 -1.37 1.65
CA PRO A 258 -2.69 -0.18 1.21
C PRO A 258 -1.82 0.75 0.36
N ASN A 259 -0.55 0.95 0.74
CA ASN A 259 0.38 1.80 0.00
C ASN A 259 0.56 1.35 -1.45
N GLN A 260 0.75 0.03 -1.69
CA GLN A 260 0.89 -0.49 -3.06
C GLN A 260 -0.39 -0.34 -3.86
N ARG A 261 -1.56 -0.44 -3.21
CA ARG A 261 -2.85 -0.22 -3.87
C ARG A 261 -2.99 1.24 -4.29
N ASP A 262 -2.58 2.17 -3.43
CA ASP A 262 -2.64 3.61 -3.71
C ASP A 262 -1.63 3.99 -4.81
N GLU A 263 -0.42 3.43 -4.79
CA GLU A 263 0.59 3.58 -5.85
C GLU A 263 0.05 3.12 -7.21
N ILE A 264 -0.52 1.91 -7.30
CA ILE A 264 -1.12 1.41 -8.55
C ILE A 264 -2.31 2.28 -8.97
N ALA A 265 -3.14 2.73 -8.02
CA ALA A 265 -4.28 3.59 -8.32
C ALA A 265 -3.84 4.93 -8.94
N GLY A 266 -2.86 5.59 -8.32
CA GLY A 266 -2.29 6.85 -8.80
C GLY A 266 -1.64 6.69 -10.17
N ALA A 267 -0.83 5.65 -10.36
CA ALA A 267 -0.20 5.38 -11.65
C ALA A 267 -1.21 5.09 -12.77
N ARG A 268 -2.28 4.35 -12.48
CA ARG A 268 -3.38 4.13 -13.44
C ARG A 268 -4.09 5.43 -13.82
N ALA A 269 -4.34 6.31 -12.85
CA ALA A 269 -4.93 7.62 -13.11
C ALA A 269 -4.01 8.47 -14.01
N SER A 270 -2.72 8.53 -13.68
CA SER A 270 -1.70 9.25 -14.46
C SER A 270 -1.62 8.74 -15.91
N LEU A 271 -1.66 7.42 -16.16
CA LEU A 271 -1.66 6.88 -17.52
C LEU A 271 -2.90 7.32 -18.33
N LYS A 272 -4.08 7.34 -17.70
CA LYS A 272 -5.33 7.75 -18.36
C LYS A 272 -5.35 9.24 -18.67
N GLU A 273 -4.84 10.06 -17.76
CA GLU A 273 -4.77 11.52 -17.92
C GLU A 273 -3.74 11.91 -18.99
N ASN A 274 -2.55 11.30 -18.95
CA ASN A 274 -1.46 11.64 -19.85
C ASN A 274 -1.64 11.09 -21.29
N SER A 275 -2.40 10.02 -21.49
CA SER A 275 -2.63 9.44 -22.82
C SER A 275 -3.21 10.42 -23.86
N PRO A 276 -4.33 11.13 -23.60
CA PRO A 276 -4.87 12.13 -24.54
C PRO A 276 -3.97 13.37 -24.68
N ILE A 277 -3.24 13.76 -23.61
CA ILE A 277 -2.28 14.86 -23.65
C ILE A 277 -1.13 14.51 -24.60
N LEU A 278 -0.57 13.29 -24.49
CA LEU A 278 0.48 12.79 -25.36
C LEU A 278 0.05 12.84 -26.83
N HIS A 279 -1.16 12.39 -27.15
CA HIS A 279 -1.69 12.49 -28.51
C HIS A 279 -1.73 13.94 -29.00
N SER A 280 -2.27 14.84 -28.18
CA SER A 280 -2.40 16.26 -28.50
C SER A 280 -1.03 16.92 -28.74
N VAL A 281 -0.05 16.65 -27.86
CA VAL A 281 1.30 17.19 -27.97
C VAL A 281 2.04 16.59 -29.17
N CYS A 282 1.94 15.28 -29.41
CA CYS A 282 2.53 14.66 -30.60
C CYS A 282 1.92 15.23 -31.89
N SER A 283 0.59 15.44 -31.94
CA SER A 283 -0.06 16.09 -33.07
C SER A 283 0.46 17.50 -33.30
N ALA A 284 0.58 18.31 -32.23
CA ALA A 284 1.11 19.66 -32.31
C ALA A 284 2.58 19.69 -32.77
N CYS A 285 3.43 18.77 -32.29
CA CYS A 285 4.83 18.66 -32.71
C CYS A 285 4.99 18.32 -34.20
N LEU A 286 4.02 17.61 -34.81
CA LEU A 286 4.03 17.33 -36.25
C LEU A 286 3.71 18.57 -37.08
N GLU A 287 2.92 19.49 -36.54
CA GLU A 287 2.54 20.74 -37.20
C GLU A 287 3.55 21.87 -36.95
N HIS A 288 4.19 21.85 -35.77
CA HIS A 288 5.04 22.93 -35.24
C HIS A 288 6.33 22.38 -34.64
N SER A 289 7.17 21.77 -35.49
CA SER A 289 8.41 21.06 -35.07
C SER A 289 9.54 21.97 -34.55
N ASP A 290 9.43 23.27 -34.79
CA ASP A 290 10.37 24.33 -34.42
C ASP A 290 10.14 24.88 -33.00
N VAL A 291 8.99 24.60 -32.39
CA VAL A 291 8.62 25.14 -31.07
C VAL A 291 9.26 24.32 -29.94
N ALA A 292 10.24 24.91 -29.25
CA ALA A 292 10.96 24.27 -28.16
C ALA A 292 10.07 23.89 -26.97
N SER A 293 9.06 24.71 -26.63
CA SER A 293 8.13 24.42 -25.53
C SER A 293 7.29 23.18 -25.79
N LEU A 294 6.88 22.90 -27.04
CA LEU A 294 6.15 21.68 -27.38
C LEU A 294 7.00 20.42 -27.20
N LYS A 295 8.31 20.50 -27.53
CA LYS A 295 9.25 19.39 -27.26
C LYS A 295 9.40 19.15 -25.77
N ALA A 296 9.60 20.21 -24.98
CA ALA A 296 9.66 20.10 -23.53
C ALA A 296 8.38 19.50 -22.94
N SER A 297 7.19 19.96 -23.37
CA SER A 297 5.91 19.38 -22.93
C SER A 297 5.78 17.91 -23.31
N LYS A 298 6.27 17.50 -24.49
CA LYS A 298 6.27 16.10 -24.91
C LYS A 298 7.16 15.25 -24.01
N ASP A 299 8.34 15.74 -23.69
CA ASP A 299 9.31 15.03 -22.84
C ASP A 299 8.75 14.87 -21.43
N THR A 300 8.15 15.91 -20.83
CA THR A 300 7.49 15.83 -19.52
C THR A 300 6.37 14.78 -19.50
N VAL A 301 5.46 14.79 -20.49
CA VAL A 301 4.38 13.79 -20.57
C VAL A 301 4.93 12.38 -20.77
N CYS A 302 6.04 12.24 -21.51
CA CYS A 302 6.70 10.95 -21.69
C CYS A 302 7.33 10.43 -20.39
N GLU A 303 7.97 11.30 -19.61
CA GLU A 303 8.51 10.98 -18.29
C GLU A 303 7.40 10.54 -17.32
N GLU A 304 6.29 11.27 -17.26
CA GLU A 304 5.13 10.92 -16.42
C GLU A 304 4.55 9.54 -16.77
N ILE A 305 4.38 9.25 -18.06
CA ILE A 305 3.92 7.93 -18.51
C ILE A 305 4.93 6.84 -18.13
N GLN A 306 6.23 7.08 -18.35
CA GLN A 306 7.27 6.09 -18.02
C GLN A 306 7.35 5.84 -16.50
N ASN A 307 7.21 6.88 -15.69
CA ASN A 307 7.13 6.79 -14.23
C ASN A 307 5.93 5.97 -13.80
N ALA A 308 4.74 6.24 -14.36
CA ALA A 308 3.54 5.47 -14.05
C ALA A 308 3.68 3.98 -14.41
N LEU A 309 4.30 3.65 -15.55
CA LEU A 309 4.59 2.25 -15.92
C LEU A 309 5.56 1.59 -14.93
N ASN A 310 6.60 2.30 -14.50
CA ASN A 310 7.56 1.80 -13.50
C ASN A 310 6.87 1.56 -12.15
N VAL A 311 6.00 2.47 -11.71
CA VAL A 311 5.23 2.31 -10.47
C VAL A 311 4.32 1.09 -10.53
N ILE A 312 3.55 0.91 -11.62
CA ILE A 312 2.72 -0.30 -11.80
C ILE A 312 3.59 -1.56 -11.77
N SER A 313 4.74 -1.56 -12.44
CA SER A 313 5.66 -2.69 -12.48
C SER A 313 6.22 -3.04 -11.08
N ASN A 314 6.72 -2.04 -10.35
CA ASN A 314 7.38 -2.23 -9.06
C ASN A 314 6.37 -2.63 -7.97
N ALA A 315 5.27 -1.89 -7.86
CA ALA A 315 4.23 -2.14 -6.87
C ALA A 315 3.58 -3.52 -7.05
N SER A 316 3.38 -3.96 -8.30
CA SER A 316 2.79 -5.28 -8.59
C SER A 316 3.68 -6.45 -8.19
N GLN A 317 5.00 -6.27 -8.26
CA GLN A 317 6.01 -7.26 -7.88
C GLN A 317 6.35 -7.24 -6.39
N GLY A 318 5.79 -6.30 -5.63
CA GLY A 318 6.12 -6.15 -4.22
C GLY A 318 7.47 -5.48 -3.96
N ILE A 319 8.10 -4.91 -4.98
CA ILE A 319 9.36 -4.17 -4.84
C ILE A 319 9.00 -2.85 -4.16
N GLN A 320 9.41 -2.68 -2.90
CA GLN A 320 9.31 -1.36 -2.26
C GLN A 320 10.11 -0.37 -3.09
N ASN A 321 9.45 0.65 -3.63
CA ASN A 321 10.14 1.83 -4.10
C ASN A 321 10.77 2.50 -2.86
N VAL A 322 12.04 2.17 -2.58
CA VAL A 322 12.87 2.87 -1.59
C VAL A 322 13.09 4.34 -1.97
N LEU A 323 12.65 4.76 -3.17
CA LEU A 323 12.88 6.10 -3.71
C LEU A 323 12.13 7.21 -2.97
N VAL A 324 11.08 6.88 -2.22
CA VAL A 324 10.53 7.81 -1.24
C VAL A 324 10.87 7.20 0.12
N PRO A 325 11.96 7.65 0.79
CA PRO A 325 12.00 7.55 2.24
C PRO A 325 10.62 8.02 2.70
N PRO A 326 9.91 7.33 3.62
CA PRO A 326 8.71 7.93 4.20
C PRO A 326 9.12 9.34 4.55
N GLU A 327 8.55 10.35 3.85
CA GLU A 327 8.90 11.74 4.11
C GLU A 327 8.85 11.82 5.63
N PRO A 328 9.98 12.10 6.30
CA PRO A 328 10.09 11.87 7.73
C PRO A 328 9.03 12.73 8.35
N GLN A 329 7.86 12.16 8.69
CA GLN A 329 6.56 12.84 8.76
C GLN A 329 6.83 14.27 9.13
N ALA A 330 6.90 15.18 8.14
CA ALA A 330 7.57 16.47 8.30
C ALA A 330 7.06 17.03 9.61
N ALA A 331 7.92 17.10 10.63
CA ALA A 331 7.48 17.14 12.02
C ALA A 331 6.59 18.38 12.17
N THR A 332 5.28 18.17 12.06
CA THR A 332 4.37 19.27 11.81
C THR A 332 4.42 20.17 13.01
N LEU A 333 4.25 21.48 12.82
CA LEU A 333 4.17 22.36 13.97
C LEU A 333 3.06 21.94 14.95
N ALA A 334 2.00 21.27 14.48
CA ALA A 334 1.00 20.65 15.36
C ALA A 334 1.59 19.56 16.28
N SER A 335 2.33 18.60 15.73
CA SER A 335 2.99 17.55 16.53
C SER A 335 4.09 18.13 17.43
N ALA A 336 4.81 19.16 16.98
CA ALA A 336 5.80 19.85 17.81
C ALA A 336 5.17 20.53 19.03
N LEU A 337 3.99 21.14 18.88
CA LEU A 337 3.19 21.72 19.97
C LEU A 337 2.67 20.64 20.93
N ASP A 338 2.19 19.50 20.41
CA ASP A 338 1.73 18.36 21.22
C ASP A 338 2.88 17.77 22.05
N GLU A 339 4.05 17.59 21.44
CA GLU A 339 5.25 17.12 22.11
C GLU A 339 5.73 18.11 23.18
N LEU A 340 5.65 19.42 22.93
CA LEU A 340 5.96 20.44 23.94
C LEU A 340 5.00 20.34 25.13
N GLU A 341 3.68 20.24 24.89
CA GLU A 341 2.67 20.06 25.96
C GLU A 341 2.95 18.82 26.83
N ASN A 342 3.36 17.71 26.22
CA ASN A 342 3.71 16.48 26.95
C ASN A 342 5.01 16.63 27.77
N LEU A 343 5.99 17.38 27.26
CA LEU A 343 7.28 17.59 27.92
C LEU A 343 7.25 18.65 29.03
N ILE A 344 6.23 19.49 29.09
CA ILE A 344 6.08 20.54 30.12
C ILE A 344 5.73 19.95 31.50
N VAL A 345 5.10 18.77 31.56
CA VAL A 345 4.66 18.13 32.82
C VAL A 345 5.73 17.16 33.33
N LEU A 346 6.80 17.70 33.92
CA LEU A 346 7.92 16.90 34.44
C LEU A 346 7.73 16.53 35.92
N ASP A 347 8.27 15.39 36.35
CA ASP A 347 8.40 15.06 37.77
C ASP A 347 9.47 15.98 38.40
N PRO A 348 9.14 16.79 39.42
CA PRO A 348 10.09 17.70 40.07
C PRO A 348 11.37 17.03 40.58
N LEU A 349 11.33 15.71 40.83
CA LEU A 349 12.48 14.94 41.29
C LEU A 349 13.45 14.57 40.16
N THR A 350 13.04 14.68 38.89
CA THR A 350 13.82 14.31 37.71
C THR A 350 14.36 15.51 36.91
N VAL A 351 14.05 16.74 37.34
CA VAL A 351 14.44 17.96 36.63
C VAL A 351 15.91 18.31 36.91
N THR A 352 16.77 18.16 35.91
CA THR A 352 18.15 18.66 35.88
C THR A 352 18.20 19.98 35.11
N GLU A 353 18.67 21.06 35.72
CA GLU A 353 18.73 22.39 35.08
C GLU A 353 19.53 22.39 33.77
N GLU A 354 20.62 21.62 33.75
CA GLU A 354 21.59 21.54 32.64
C GLU A 354 21.02 20.84 31.39
N GLU A 355 19.98 20.00 31.52
CA GLU A 355 19.39 19.27 30.39
C GLU A 355 17.99 19.78 30.04
N THR A 356 17.17 20.13 31.03
CA THR A 356 15.76 20.48 30.83
C THR A 356 15.56 21.87 30.23
N ARG A 357 16.33 22.88 30.68
CA ARG A 357 16.25 24.25 30.15
C ARG A 357 16.65 24.30 28.66
N PRO A 358 17.83 23.81 28.24
CA PRO A 358 18.22 23.86 26.83
C PRO A 358 17.30 23.04 25.92
N SER A 359 16.72 21.94 26.43
CA SER A 359 15.80 21.09 25.68
C SER A 359 14.46 21.78 25.38
N LEU A 360 13.84 22.39 26.41
CA LEU A 360 12.56 23.09 26.26
C LEU A 360 12.70 24.39 25.44
N GLU A 361 13.76 25.17 25.66
CA GLU A 361 14.06 26.36 24.85
C GLU A 361 14.36 25.98 23.39
N LYS A 362 15.19 24.94 23.22
CA LYS A 362 15.36 24.08 22.02
C LYS A 362 14.09 24.03 21.19
N ARG A 363 13.13 23.32 21.76
CA ARG A 363 11.87 22.94 21.13
C ARG A 363 10.95 24.13 20.92
N LEU A 364 10.90 25.07 21.88
CA LEU A 364 10.06 26.26 21.75
C LEU A 364 10.52 27.16 20.61
N GLU A 365 11.81 27.43 20.46
CA GLU A 365 12.30 28.28 19.37
C GLU A 365 12.13 27.64 17.99
N ALA A 366 12.17 26.31 17.90
CA ALA A 366 11.79 25.61 16.68
C ALA A 366 10.31 25.83 16.32
N ILE A 367 9.40 25.75 17.30
CA ILE A 367 7.97 26.05 17.11
C ILE A 367 7.77 27.51 16.71
N ILE A 368 8.48 28.45 17.34
CA ILE A 368 8.33 29.87 17.02
C ILE A 368 8.88 30.17 15.63
N SER A 369 9.96 29.52 15.21
CA SER A 369 10.47 29.64 13.85
C SER A 369 9.45 29.14 12.82
N GLY A 370 8.81 27.99 13.05
CA GLY A 370 7.71 27.53 12.19
C GLY A 370 6.50 28.47 12.18
N ALA A 371 6.12 29.02 13.34
CA ALA A 371 5.05 30.01 13.44
C ALA A 371 5.39 31.33 12.73
N ALA A 372 6.66 31.74 12.76
CA ALA A 372 7.15 32.92 12.06
C ALA A 372 7.12 32.74 10.55
N LEU A 373 7.47 31.55 10.03
CA LEU A 373 7.32 31.24 8.60
C LEU A 373 5.86 31.40 8.13
N LEU A 374 4.89 30.96 8.94
CA LEU A 374 3.47 31.21 8.63
C LEU A 374 3.13 32.71 8.67
N ALA A 375 3.62 33.43 9.66
CA ALA A 375 3.36 34.87 9.82
C ALA A 375 4.02 35.73 8.72
N ASP A 376 5.15 35.28 8.17
CA ASP A 376 5.91 35.90 7.08
C ASP A 376 5.42 35.52 5.69
N SER A 377 4.49 34.56 5.58
CA SER A 377 3.84 34.24 4.30
C SER A 377 3.12 35.46 3.72
N SER A 378 3.27 35.65 2.41
CA SER A 378 2.62 36.73 1.65
C SER A 378 1.09 36.68 1.71
N CYS A 379 0.53 35.53 2.08
CA CYS A 379 -0.90 35.31 2.14
C CYS A 379 -1.48 35.46 3.56
N THR A 380 -0.63 35.72 4.56
CA THR A 380 -1.08 35.97 5.93
C THR A 380 -1.40 37.44 6.11
N ARG A 381 -2.67 37.74 6.44
CA ARG A 381 -3.12 39.13 6.71
C ARG A 381 -2.37 39.73 7.91
N ASP A 382 -2.11 41.03 7.88
CA ASP A 382 -1.40 41.76 8.93
C ASP A 382 -1.98 41.52 10.34
N PHE A 383 -3.31 41.47 10.44
CA PHE A 383 -4.00 41.17 11.69
C PHE A 383 -3.61 39.80 12.29
N HIS A 384 -3.44 38.76 11.45
CA HIS A 384 -3.01 37.45 11.92
C HIS A 384 -1.51 37.43 12.22
N ARG A 385 -0.70 38.08 11.39
CA ARG A 385 0.74 38.25 11.60
C ARG A 385 1.03 38.84 12.98
N GLU A 386 0.43 39.98 13.32
CA GLU A 386 0.61 40.64 14.61
C GLU A 386 0.21 39.75 15.79
N ARG A 387 -0.90 39.01 15.64
CA ARG A 387 -1.39 38.10 16.69
C ARG A 387 -0.50 36.89 16.88
N ILE A 388 0.02 36.30 15.80
CA ILE A 388 0.97 35.19 15.90
C ILE A 388 2.23 35.66 16.61
N ILE A 389 2.79 36.82 16.23
CA ILE A 389 3.98 37.39 16.86
C ILE A 389 3.73 37.66 18.35
N ALA A 390 2.57 38.21 18.71
CA ALA A 390 2.20 38.46 20.09
C ALA A 390 2.11 37.16 20.92
N GLU A 391 1.50 36.10 20.38
CA GLU A 391 1.44 34.81 21.08
C GLU A 391 2.81 34.11 21.14
N CYS A 392 3.66 34.23 20.12
CA CYS A 392 5.05 33.76 20.15
C CYS A 392 5.86 34.42 21.25
N ASN A 393 5.65 35.72 21.50
CA ASN A 393 6.30 36.41 22.63
C ASN A 393 5.70 35.99 23.97
N ALA A 394 4.38 35.79 24.03
CA ALA A 394 3.69 35.35 25.24
C ALA A 394 4.10 33.94 25.69
N ILE A 395 4.30 33.01 24.74
CA ILE A 395 4.75 31.64 25.04
C ILE A 395 6.22 31.60 25.48
N ARG A 396 7.09 32.48 24.93
CA ARG A 396 8.47 32.66 25.45
C ARG A 396 8.46 33.10 26.90
N GLN A 397 7.66 34.11 27.23
CA GLN A 397 7.56 34.60 28.59
C GLN A 397 7.04 33.51 29.54
N ALA A 398 5.99 32.79 29.13
CA ALA A 398 5.44 31.69 29.92
C ALA A 398 6.45 30.57 30.18
N LEU A 399 7.34 30.27 29.22
CA LEU A 399 8.42 29.30 29.41
C LEU A 399 9.45 29.82 30.43
N GLN A 400 9.84 31.09 30.36
CA GLN A 400 10.80 31.67 31.31
C GLN A 400 10.25 31.69 32.74
N ASP A 401 8.95 32.01 32.89
CA ASP A 401 8.26 31.96 34.18
C ASP A 401 8.19 30.52 34.71
N LEU A 402 7.88 29.56 33.84
CA LEU A 402 7.83 28.13 34.17
C LEU A 402 9.20 27.59 34.63
N LEU A 403 10.26 27.92 33.90
CA LEU A 403 11.62 27.51 34.24
C LEU A 403 12.05 28.09 35.59
N SER A 404 11.71 29.36 35.86
CA SER A 404 11.98 30.01 37.15
C SER A 404 11.28 29.30 38.31
N GLU A 405 10.01 28.91 38.14
CA GLU A 405 9.26 28.16 39.14
C GLU A 405 9.78 26.73 39.33
N TYR A 406 10.24 26.06 38.28
CA TYR A 406 10.90 24.76 38.39
C TYR A 406 12.17 24.86 39.24
N MET A 407 13.00 25.88 39.03
CA MET A 407 14.21 26.12 39.83
C MET A 407 13.89 26.40 41.30
N ASN A 408 12.80 27.13 41.58
CA ASN A 408 12.33 27.41 42.95
C ASN A 408 11.73 26.17 43.65
N ASN A 409 11.38 25.14 42.87
CA ASN A 409 10.77 23.91 43.36
C ASN A 409 11.71 22.69 43.37
N THR A 410 12.98 22.87 42.95
CA THR A 410 14.01 21.83 42.96
C THR A 410 14.24 21.29 44.39
N GLY A 411 14.24 19.96 44.54
CA GLY A 411 14.49 19.28 45.81
C GLY A 411 13.27 19.10 46.72
N LYS A 412 12.07 19.52 46.30
CA LYS A 412 10.80 19.29 47.02
C LYS A 412 10.06 18.08 46.44
N LYS A 413 9.48 17.25 47.32
CA LYS A 413 8.75 16.03 46.94
C LYS A 413 7.38 16.31 46.31
N GLU A 414 6.80 17.49 46.56
CA GLU A 414 5.49 17.89 46.03
C GLU A 414 5.61 19.17 45.18
N ARG A 415 4.78 19.28 44.14
CA ARG A 415 4.69 20.47 43.28
C ARG A 415 4.09 21.63 44.08
N SER A 416 4.73 22.79 44.08
CA SER A 416 4.13 24.00 44.64
C SER A 416 2.88 24.42 43.85
N ASN A 417 1.96 25.11 44.51
CA ASN A 417 0.79 25.69 43.82
C ASN A 417 1.22 26.69 42.73
N THR A 418 2.31 27.43 42.94
CA THR A 418 2.85 28.37 41.96
C THR A 418 3.39 27.66 40.71
N LEU A 419 4.07 26.52 40.87
CA LEU A 419 4.53 25.69 39.76
C LEU A 419 3.34 25.11 38.97
N ASN A 420 2.30 24.63 39.65
CA ASN A 420 1.10 24.14 38.98
C ASN A 420 0.40 25.23 38.15
N ILE A 421 0.35 26.47 38.66
CA ILE A 421 -0.19 27.63 37.93
C ILE A 421 0.70 27.96 36.71
N ALA A 422 2.02 27.91 36.85
CA ALA A 422 2.94 28.17 35.74
C ALA A 422 2.81 27.11 34.63
N ILE A 423 2.67 25.83 34.99
CA ILE A 423 2.41 24.72 34.06
C ILE A 423 1.09 24.97 33.31
N GLU A 424 0.02 25.29 34.03
CA GLU A 424 -1.29 25.56 33.42
C GLU A 424 -1.25 26.77 32.48
N ASN A 425 -0.53 27.84 32.86
CA ASN A 425 -0.34 29.02 32.03
C ASN A 425 0.43 28.69 30.74
N MET A 426 1.50 27.90 30.84
CA MET A 426 2.26 27.46 29.67
C MET A 426 1.39 26.62 28.72
N CYS A 427 0.66 25.62 29.23
CA CYS A 427 -0.29 24.84 28.41
C CYS A 427 -1.37 25.73 27.78
N LYS A 428 -1.85 26.74 28.49
CA LYS A 428 -2.80 27.71 27.94
C LYS A 428 -2.19 28.49 26.77
N LYS A 429 -0.96 29.00 26.91
CA LYS A 429 -0.27 29.74 25.85
C LYS A 429 0.05 28.88 24.62
N THR A 430 0.41 27.61 24.81
CA THR A 430 0.59 26.67 23.70
C THR A 430 -0.72 26.46 22.91
N ARG A 431 -1.86 26.32 23.60
CA ARG A 431 -3.18 26.22 22.95
C ARG A 431 -3.62 27.51 22.26
N ASP A 432 -3.33 28.67 22.85
CA ASP A 432 -3.66 29.98 22.26
C ASP A 432 -2.90 30.19 20.94
N LEU A 433 -1.59 29.89 20.92
CA LEU A 433 -0.78 29.90 19.70
C LEU A 433 -1.33 28.93 18.66
N ARG A 434 -1.60 27.67 19.03
CA ARG A 434 -2.23 26.67 18.15
C ARG A 434 -3.53 27.19 17.52
N ARG A 435 -4.35 27.89 18.31
CA ARG A 435 -5.61 28.48 17.84
C ARG A 435 -5.40 29.62 16.85
N GLN A 436 -4.41 30.50 17.08
CA GLN A 436 -4.12 31.59 16.12
C GLN A 436 -3.59 31.04 14.80
N LEU A 437 -2.68 30.08 14.85
CA LEU A 437 -2.12 29.45 13.65
C LEU A 437 -3.21 28.77 12.82
N ARG A 438 -4.11 28.01 13.46
CA ARG A 438 -5.27 27.41 12.76
C ARG A 438 -6.17 28.45 12.10
N LYS A 439 -6.44 29.58 12.75
CA LYS A 439 -7.24 30.65 12.16
C LYS A 439 -6.56 31.29 10.96
N ALA A 440 -5.26 31.55 11.06
CA ALA A 440 -4.48 32.10 9.97
C ALA A 440 -4.48 31.15 8.76
N ILE A 441 -4.28 29.84 8.98
CA ILE A 441 -4.33 28.83 7.92
C ILE A 441 -5.73 28.76 7.28
N ILE A 442 -6.81 28.77 8.06
CA ILE A 442 -8.18 28.72 7.52
C ILE A 442 -8.47 29.94 6.65
N ASP A 443 -8.10 31.13 7.11
CA ASP A 443 -8.31 32.35 6.34
C ASP A 443 -7.42 32.38 5.09
N HIS A 444 -6.18 31.89 5.19
CA HIS A 444 -5.27 31.73 4.04
C HIS A 444 -5.87 30.80 2.98
N VAL A 445 -6.32 29.61 3.36
CA VAL A 445 -6.98 28.66 2.44
C VAL A 445 -8.25 29.28 1.86
N SER A 446 -9.05 29.98 2.68
CA SER A 446 -10.28 30.62 2.22
C SER A 446 -9.98 31.69 1.17
N ASP A 447 -8.99 32.54 1.38
CA ASP A 447 -8.64 33.62 0.46
C ASP A 447 -8.01 33.09 -0.84
N SER A 448 -7.09 32.13 -0.74
CA SER A 448 -6.38 31.57 -1.89
C SER A 448 -7.30 30.74 -2.80
N PHE A 449 -8.29 30.04 -2.25
CA PHE A 449 -9.20 29.16 -3.00
C PHE A 449 -10.56 29.78 -3.36
N LEU A 450 -10.78 31.07 -3.09
CA LEU A 450 -11.97 31.79 -3.53
C LEU A 450 -12.17 31.75 -5.04
N ASP A 451 -11.07 31.86 -5.80
CA ASP A 451 -11.08 31.80 -7.26
C ASP A 451 -9.82 31.09 -7.78
N THR A 452 -10.00 29.84 -8.20
CA THR A 452 -8.93 28.98 -8.69
C THR A 452 -8.80 28.97 -10.21
N THR A 453 -9.72 29.63 -10.94
CA THR A 453 -9.87 29.41 -12.39
C THR A 453 -9.71 30.68 -13.21
N VAL A 454 -10.08 31.84 -12.69
CA VAL A 454 -10.05 33.08 -13.48
C VAL A 454 -8.65 33.41 -14.02
N PRO A 455 -7.55 33.31 -13.25
CA PRO A 455 -6.20 33.58 -13.78
C PRO A 455 -5.83 32.70 -14.99
N LEU A 456 -6.29 31.44 -15.02
CA LEU A 456 -6.10 30.55 -16.16
C LEU A 456 -7.02 30.94 -17.34
N LEU A 457 -8.28 31.27 -17.08
CA LEU A 457 -9.26 31.63 -18.11
C LEU A 457 -8.86 32.91 -18.86
N VAL A 458 -8.39 33.95 -18.16
CA VAL A 458 -7.94 35.20 -18.81
C VAL A 458 -6.66 34.98 -19.63
N LEU A 459 -5.75 34.11 -19.16
CA LEU A 459 -4.57 33.72 -19.91
C LEU A 459 -4.94 32.97 -21.20
N ILE A 460 -5.88 32.01 -21.12
CA ILE A 460 -6.39 31.28 -22.28
C ILE A 460 -7.05 32.25 -23.27
N GLU A 461 -7.86 33.19 -22.80
CA GLU A 461 -8.55 34.15 -23.67
C GLU A 461 -7.56 35.11 -24.36
N ALA A 462 -6.54 35.60 -23.65
CA ALA A 462 -5.47 36.39 -24.26
C ALA A 462 -4.69 35.59 -25.30
N ALA A 463 -4.40 34.31 -25.02
CA ALA A 463 -3.73 33.41 -25.94
C ALA A 463 -4.55 33.16 -27.22
N LYS A 464 -5.85 32.88 -27.09
CA LYS A 464 -6.77 32.67 -28.23
C LYS A 464 -6.84 33.88 -29.17
N ASN A 465 -6.74 35.08 -28.62
CA ASN A 465 -6.81 36.33 -29.38
C ASN A 465 -5.43 36.84 -29.85
N GLY A 466 -4.34 36.11 -29.58
CA GLY A 466 -2.98 36.51 -29.99
C GLY A 466 -2.45 37.77 -29.32
N ARG A 467 -2.95 38.12 -28.12
CA ARG A 467 -2.59 39.37 -27.42
C ARG A 467 -1.28 39.20 -26.65
N GLU A 468 -0.14 39.24 -27.34
CA GLU A 468 1.19 38.92 -26.78
C GLU A 468 1.57 39.65 -25.49
N LYS A 469 1.22 40.94 -25.37
CA LYS A 469 1.52 41.72 -24.15
C LYS A 469 0.72 41.20 -22.96
N GLU A 470 -0.58 41.02 -23.14
CA GLU A 470 -1.48 40.47 -22.12
C GLU A 470 -1.10 39.03 -21.74
N ILE A 471 -0.66 38.21 -22.70
CA ILE A 471 -0.19 36.85 -22.41
C ILE A 471 0.97 36.87 -21.41
N LYS A 472 1.94 37.78 -21.59
CA LYS A 472 3.09 37.89 -20.67
C LYS A 472 2.66 38.32 -19.26
N GLU A 473 1.74 39.28 -19.19
CA GLU A 473 1.19 39.79 -17.92
C GLU A 473 0.35 38.71 -17.21
N TYR A 474 -0.62 38.11 -17.90
CA TYR A 474 -1.48 37.06 -17.34
C TYR A 474 -0.71 35.77 -17.02
N ALA A 475 0.35 35.43 -17.75
CA ALA A 475 1.21 34.30 -17.40
C ALA A 475 1.96 34.52 -16.09
N ALA A 476 2.41 35.76 -15.81
CA ALA A 476 3.02 36.09 -14.54
C ALA A 476 2.00 35.98 -13.39
N ILE A 477 0.79 36.54 -13.58
CA ILE A 477 -0.32 36.46 -12.62
C ILE A 477 -0.72 35.01 -12.35
N PHE A 478 -0.84 34.18 -13.40
CA PHE A 478 -1.19 32.76 -13.25
C PHE A 478 -0.11 31.98 -12.48
N ARG A 479 1.18 32.24 -12.74
CA ARG A 479 2.27 31.60 -11.99
C ARG A 479 2.25 32.01 -10.51
N GLU A 480 2.08 33.29 -10.22
CA GLU A 480 1.99 33.79 -8.84
C GLU A 480 0.77 33.20 -8.13
N HIS A 481 -0.38 33.16 -8.80
CA HIS A 481 -1.58 32.53 -8.27
C HIS A 481 -1.37 31.04 -7.98
N THR A 482 -0.75 30.29 -8.89
CA THR A 482 -0.45 28.86 -8.69
C THR A 482 0.53 28.67 -7.52
N SER A 483 1.55 29.52 -7.40
CA SER A 483 2.48 29.50 -6.26
C SER A 483 1.75 29.72 -4.94
N ARG A 484 0.81 30.66 -4.88
CA ARG A 484 -0.02 30.92 -3.69
C ARG A 484 -0.92 29.73 -3.34
N LEU A 485 -1.52 29.06 -4.32
CA LEU A 485 -2.31 27.85 -4.08
C LEU A 485 -1.44 26.73 -3.49
N VAL A 486 -0.23 26.52 -4.00
CA VAL A 486 0.71 25.53 -3.48
C VAL A 486 1.14 25.88 -2.04
N GLU A 487 1.48 27.14 -1.78
CA GLU A 487 1.84 27.62 -0.44
C GLU A 487 0.68 27.48 0.57
N ALA A 488 -0.57 27.64 0.12
CA ALA A 488 -1.76 27.40 0.94
C ALA A 488 -2.00 25.92 1.25
N MET A 489 -1.66 25.01 0.33
CA MET A 489 -1.81 23.56 0.53
C MET A 489 -0.69 22.97 1.38
N TYR A 490 0.53 23.47 1.19
CA TYR A 490 1.72 23.05 1.92
C TYR A 490 2.35 24.29 2.57
N PRO A 491 1.73 24.85 3.62
CA PRO A 491 2.39 25.88 4.40
C PRO A 491 3.69 25.25 4.93
N SER A 492 4.82 25.94 4.73
CA SER A 492 6.18 25.48 5.05
C SER A 492 6.46 25.26 6.55
N VAL A 493 5.53 24.65 7.29
CA VAL A 493 5.35 24.75 8.74
C VAL A 493 5.15 23.39 9.40
#